data_AF-A0A7M6DP49-F1
#
_entry.id   AF-A0A7M6DP49-F1
#
_cell.length_a   1.000
_cell.length_b   1.000
_cell.length_c   1.000
_cell.angle_alpha   90.00
_cell.angle_beta   90.00
_cell.angle_gamma   90.00
#
_symmetry.space_group_name_H-M   'P 1'
#
loop_
_entity.id
_entity.type
_entity.pdbx_description
1 polymer ?
#
loop_
_entity_poly.entity_id
_entity_poly.type
_entity_poly.pdbx_seq_one_letter_code
_entity_poly.pdbx_strand_id
1 'polypeptide(L)'
;MFIDLYFLTIDLQFCNMANFEICIILISTRLFFVYSQWYLGEEKQQITTNLDTENASRPIPAKSPTECILKCQRKLRKSYFVKDKEQCFCLKEENDSIFSNEILDGILFEEEENQKCLRSCKDVKTACDDCKSGFYLLEFDEPTKVFCDLTTDGGGWLAIANITFGDWNMKNEILNNHILNPAPISRLQEISSGRFTLNPDIATIETLHNYTKFNELRVQCFKPSHQRTLNVIISGSPLMTYLFQMTPTIGLCGHVRFLPGDNSNLSTQQCVNYRIGTAGKFEYYSLPIWIWGYRHVYLENFECDDASMDSDIGSWLFFVR
;
A
#
# COMPACT_ATOMS: atom_id res chain seq x y z
N MET A 1 -37.38 -34.37 -44.77
CA MET A 1 -38.18 -33.64 -43.78
C MET A 1 -37.49 -32.30 -43.60
N PHE A 2 -38.04 -31.27 -44.26
CA PHE A 2 -37.53 -29.90 -44.29
C PHE A 2 -37.83 -29.20 -42.96
N ILE A 3 -36.84 -28.53 -42.35
CA ILE A 3 -37.07 -27.36 -41.47
C ILE A 3 -35.92 -26.35 -41.65
N ASP A 4 -36.31 -25.26 -42.31
CA ASP A 4 -35.86 -23.86 -42.41
C ASP A 4 -34.62 -23.35 -41.64
N LEU A 5 -33.69 -22.76 -42.40
CA LEU A 5 -32.73 -21.76 -41.94
C LEU A 5 -33.43 -20.40 -41.82
N TYR A 6 -33.56 -19.87 -40.60
CA TYR A 6 -33.82 -18.44 -40.40
C TYR A 6 -32.48 -17.69 -40.28
N PHE A 7 -32.22 -16.83 -41.28
CA PHE A 7 -31.22 -15.78 -41.19
C PHE A 7 -31.64 -14.76 -40.13
N LEU A 8 -30.83 -14.56 -39.10
CA LEU A 8 -30.92 -13.39 -38.23
C LEU A 8 -29.91 -12.36 -38.71
N THR A 9 -30.39 -11.39 -39.49
CA THR A 9 -29.73 -10.11 -39.71
C THR A 9 -29.75 -9.33 -38.38
N ILE A 10 -28.58 -9.04 -37.83
CA ILE A 10 -28.43 -8.06 -36.75
C ILE A 10 -27.62 -6.89 -37.31
N ASP A 11 -28.23 -5.71 -37.23
CA ASP A 11 -27.69 -4.41 -37.61
C ASP A 11 -26.37 -4.10 -36.87
N LEU A 12 -25.31 -3.90 -37.65
CA LEU A 12 -24.04 -3.33 -37.20
C LEU A 12 -24.17 -1.80 -37.23
N GLN A 13 -24.58 -1.20 -36.12
CA GLN A 13 -24.28 0.21 -35.85
C GLN A 13 -23.49 0.31 -34.55
N PHE A 14 -22.27 0.86 -34.69
CA PHE A 14 -21.21 1.10 -33.70
C PHE A 14 -20.00 0.15 -33.72
N CYS A 15 -19.32 0.09 -34.87
CA CYS A 15 -17.86 -0.02 -34.90
C CYS A 15 -17.34 1.17 -35.72
N ASN A 16 -16.88 2.22 -35.04
CA ASN A 16 -16.09 3.26 -35.69
C ASN A 16 -14.62 2.85 -35.65
N MET A 17 -13.95 3.04 -36.79
CA MET A 17 -12.74 2.35 -37.21
C MET A 17 -11.49 2.70 -36.38
N ALA A 18 -11.03 1.76 -35.56
CA ALA A 18 -9.61 1.49 -35.29
C ALA A 18 -9.51 0.13 -34.57
N ASN A 19 -8.73 -0.81 -35.12
CA ASN A 19 -8.45 -2.17 -34.60
C ASN A 19 -9.34 -3.29 -35.17
N PHE A 20 -8.97 -3.72 -36.39
CA PHE A 20 -9.54 -4.85 -37.11
C PHE A 20 -9.15 -6.23 -36.52
N GLU A 21 -8.21 -6.29 -35.56
CA GLU A 21 -7.75 -7.56 -34.95
C GLU A 21 -8.64 -8.05 -33.79
N ILE A 22 -9.50 -7.20 -33.21
CA ILE A 22 -10.37 -7.58 -32.08
C ILE A 22 -11.66 -8.27 -32.56
N CYS A 23 -12.14 -7.97 -33.77
CA CYS A 23 -13.40 -8.52 -34.27
C CYS A 23 -13.33 -10.01 -34.66
N ILE A 24 -12.14 -10.56 -34.94
CA ILE A 24 -12.00 -11.98 -35.31
C ILE A 24 -12.11 -12.90 -34.07
N ILE A 25 -11.78 -12.39 -32.88
CA ILE A 25 -11.83 -13.17 -31.63
C ILE A 25 -13.30 -13.44 -31.20
N LEU A 26 -14.20 -12.49 -31.42
CA LEU A 26 -15.60 -12.57 -30.99
C LEU A 26 -16.46 -13.58 -31.78
N ILE A 27 -16.05 -13.97 -32.99
CA ILE A 27 -16.78 -14.97 -33.77
C ILE A 27 -16.39 -16.40 -33.33
N SER A 28 -15.18 -16.59 -32.78
CA SER A 28 -14.70 -17.90 -32.32
C SER A 28 -15.28 -18.32 -30.96
N THR A 29 -15.56 -17.37 -30.07
CA THR A 29 -16.08 -17.63 -28.71
C THR A 29 -17.56 -18.04 -28.68
N ARG A 30 -18.36 -17.61 -29.65
CA ARG A 30 -19.77 -18.03 -29.75
C ARG A 30 -19.96 -19.46 -30.26
N LEU A 31 -19.03 -19.97 -31.08
CA LEU A 31 -19.05 -21.38 -31.51
C LEU A 31 -18.67 -22.34 -30.37
N PHE A 32 -17.83 -21.89 -29.43
CA PHE A 32 -17.49 -22.66 -28.23
C PHE A 32 -18.66 -22.76 -27.24
N PHE A 33 -19.49 -21.72 -27.14
CA PHE A 33 -20.66 -21.70 -26.24
C PHE A 33 -21.79 -22.65 -26.65
N VAL A 34 -21.93 -22.95 -27.95
CA VAL A 34 -22.97 -23.89 -28.42
C VAL A 34 -22.53 -25.35 -28.19
N TYR A 35 -21.22 -25.62 -28.13
CA TYR A 35 -20.73 -26.97 -27.85
C TYR A 35 -20.74 -27.32 -26.34
N SER A 36 -20.56 -26.34 -25.46
CA SER A 36 -20.54 -26.57 -24.00
C SER A 36 -21.94 -26.76 -23.39
N GLN A 37 -23.00 -26.24 -24.02
CA GLN A 37 -24.37 -26.41 -23.52
C GLN A 37 -25.02 -27.76 -23.87
N TRP A 38 -24.42 -28.54 -24.78
CA TRP A 38 -24.96 -29.87 -25.13
C TRP A 38 -24.32 -31.01 -24.34
N TYR A 39 -23.20 -30.77 -23.65
CA TYR A 39 -22.51 -31.77 -22.83
C TYR A 39 -22.77 -31.65 -21.32
N LEU A 40 -23.53 -30.64 -20.88
CA LEU A 40 -23.90 -30.43 -19.48
C LEU A 40 -25.39 -30.73 -19.23
N GLY A 41 -25.89 -31.79 -19.87
CA GLY A 41 -27.15 -32.42 -19.47
C GLY A 41 -26.94 -33.25 -18.21
N GLU A 42 -27.56 -32.80 -17.11
CA GLU A 42 -27.87 -33.59 -15.91
C GLU A 42 -26.71 -34.36 -15.25
N GLU A 43 -25.69 -33.65 -14.75
CA GLU A 43 -25.01 -34.07 -13.54
C GLU A 43 -24.31 -32.87 -12.89
N LYS A 44 -24.91 -32.34 -11.81
CA LYS A 44 -24.16 -31.55 -10.82
C LYS A 44 -23.21 -32.52 -10.09
N GLN A 45 -22.17 -32.97 -10.76
CA GLN A 45 -21.04 -33.55 -10.05
C GLN A 45 -20.40 -32.41 -9.26
N GLN A 46 -20.49 -32.54 -7.93
CA GLN A 46 -19.57 -31.86 -7.03
C GLN A 46 -18.17 -32.11 -7.58
N ILE A 47 -17.51 -31.05 -8.05
CA ILE A 47 -16.06 -31.06 -8.24
C ILE A 47 -15.47 -31.09 -6.82
N THR A 48 -15.53 -32.25 -6.17
CA THR A 48 -14.59 -32.64 -5.13
C THR A 48 -13.32 -33.02 -5.85
N THR A 49 -12.59 -32.03 -6.34
CA THR A 49 -11.18 -32.23 -6.67
C THR A 49 -10.48 -32.59 -5.37
N ASN A 50 -9.72 -33.68 -5.39
CA ASN A 50 -8.72 -33.99 -4.40
C ASN A 50 -7.69 -32.83 -4.40
N LEU A 51 -8.03 -31.73 -3.73
CA LEU A 51 -7.05 -30.76 -3.28
C LEU A 51 -6.09 -31.53 -2.39
N ASP A 52 -4.83 -31.65 -2.82
CA ASP A 52 -3.77 -32.25 -2.01
C ASP A 52 -3.73 -31.54 -0.65
N THR A 53 -4.37 -32.15 0.34
CA THR A 53 -4.55 -31.59 1.69
C THR A 53 -3.22 -31.37 2.41
N GLU A 54 -2.13 -31.97 1.93
CA GLU A 54 -0.78 -31.74 2.44
C GLU A 54 -0.25 -30.33 2.10
N ASN A 55 -0.68 -29.74 0.98
CA ASN A 55 -0.22 -28.42 0.51
C ASN A 55 -1.16 -27.28 0.88
N ALA A 56 -2.33 -27.60 1.44
CA ALA A 56 -3.30 -26.61 1.90
C ALA A 56 -3.02 -26.20 3.35
N SER A 57 -2.95 -24.90 3.58
CA SER A 57 -2.97 -24.36 4.95
C SER A 57 -4.28 -24.70 5.67
N ARG A 58 -4.23 -24.69 7.00
CA ARG A 58 -5.44 -24.75 7.83
C ARG A 58 -6.42 -23.64 7.42
N PRO A 59 -7.74 -23.92 7.43
CA PRO A 59 -8.76 -22.96 7.06
C PRO A 59 -8.61 -21.65 7.85
N ILE A 60 -8.74 -20.54 7.13
CA ILE A 60 -8.62 -19.19 7.65
C ILE A 60 -9.98 -18.50 7.52
N PRO A 61 -10.55 -17.95 8.60
CA PRO A 61 -11.77 -17.17 8.49
C PRO A 61 -11.55 -15.93 7.62
N ALA A 62 -12.42 -15.71 6.64
CA ALA A 62 -12.42 -14.51 5.81
C ALA A 62 -13.84 -14.16 5.35
N LYS A 63 -14.18 -12.87 5.37
CA LYS A 63 -15.51 -12.36 5.02
C LYS A 63 -15.61 -12.04 3.53
N SER A 64 -14.48 -11.84 2.85
CA SER A 64 -14.43 -11.50 1.43
C SER A 64 -13.27 -12.20 0.71
N PRO A 65 -13.31 -12.34 -0.63
CA PRO A 65 -12.18 -12.79 -1.42
C PRO A 65 -10.93 -11.90 -1.23
N THR A 66 -11.11 -10.58 -1.11
CA THR A 66 -10.00 -9.65 -0.85
C THR A 66 -9.33 -9.89 0.50
N GLU A 67 -10.12 -10.12 1.55
CA GLU A 67 -9.60 -10.48 2.87
C GLU A 67 -8.86 -11.82 2.84
N CYS A 68 -9.37 -12.78 2.05
CA CYS A 68 -8.74 -14.07 1.78
C CYS A 68 -7.32 -13.89 1.23
N ILE A 69 -7.20 -13.11 0.14
CA ILE A 69 -5.93 -12.79 -0.53
C ILE A 69 -4.95 -12.18 0.47
N LEU A 70 -5.39 -11.17 1.22
CA LEU A 70 -4.55 -10.46 2.18
C LEU A 70 -4.02 -11.37 3.29
N LYS A 71 -4.88 -12.26 3.81
CA LYS A 71 -4.48 -13.21 4.85
C LYS A 71 -3.51 -14.27 4.31
N CYS A 72 -3.64 -14.66 3.04
CA CYS A 72 -2.74 -15.63 2.40
C CYS A 72 -1.38 -15.06 2.03
N GLN A 73 -1.33 -13.84 1.45
CA GLN A 73 -0.09 -13.15 1.10
C GLN A 73 0.90 -13.04 2.27
N ARG A 74 0.41 -12.91 3.51
CA ARG A 74 1.26 -12.88 4.71
C ARG A 74 1.88 -14.21 5.07
N LYS A 75 1.19 -15.32 4.80
CA LYS A 75 1.62 -16.65 5.25
C LYS A 75 2.60 -17.30 4.29
N LEU A 76 2.51 -17.01 2.99
CA LEU A 76 3.23 -17.74 1.95
C LEU A 76 3.77 -16.77 0.90
N ARG A 77 4.99 -17.05 0.38
CA ARG A 77 5.67 -16.17 -0.60
C ARG A 77 4.98 -16.12 -1.96
N LYS A 78 4.30 -17.21 -2.33
CA LYS A 78 3.44 -17.35 -3.50
C LYS A 78 2.35 -18.33 -3.12
N SER A 79 1.10 -17.89 -3.18
CA SER A 79 -0.03 -18.71 -2.76
C SER A 79 -1.28 -18.42 -3.56
N TYR A 80 -1.95 -19.51 -3.94
CA TYR A 80 -3.30 -19.50 -4.47
C TYR A 80 -4.28 -19.56 -3.30
N PHE A 81 -5.48 -19.01 -3.46
CA PHE A 81 -6.51 -19.07 -2.43
C PHE A 81 -7.78 -19.69 -3.01
N VAL A 82 -8.44 -20.51 -2.19
CA VAL A 82 -9.78 -21.05 -2.48
C VAL A 82 -10.71 -20.56 -1.38
N LYS A 83 -11.85 -19.99 -1.77
CA LYS A 83 -12.89 -19.52 -0.84
C LYS A 83 -14.02 -20.55 -0.78
N ASP A 84 -14.16 -21.20 0.36
CA ASP A 84 -15.42 -21.84 0.77
C ASP A 84 -16.24 -20.82 1.58
N LYS A 85 -17.55 -21.02 1.72
CA LYS A 85 -18.58 -20.02 2.07
C LYS A 85 -18.24 -19.04 3.20
N GLU A 86 -17.32 -19.35 4.11
CA GLU A 86 -16.74 -18.41 5.10
C GLU A 86 -15.25 -18.69 5.44
N GLN A 87 -14.57 -19.54 4.66
CA GLN A 87 -13.23 -20.02 4.96
C GLN A 87 -12.32 -19.95 3.74
N CYS A 88 -11.06 -19.68 4.01
CA CYS A 88 -10.01 -19.50 3.04
C CYS A 88 -8.89 -20.50 3.25
N PHE A 89 -8.44 -21.09 2.15
CA PHE A 89 -7.32 -22.01 2.14
C PHE A 89 -6.21 -21.42 1.28
N CYS A 90 -5.06 -21.13 1.89
CA CYS A 90 -3.86 -20.74 1.13
C CYS A 90 -3.12 -22.01 0.72
N LEU A 91 -2.81 -22.14 -0.56
CA LEU A 91 -2.00 -23.22 -1.11
C LEU A 91 -0.57 -22.74 -1.28
N LYS A 92 0.41 -23.57 -0.97
CA LYS A 92 1.82 -23.28 -1.22
C LYS A 92 2.20 -23.80 -2.61
N GLU A 93 2.85 -22.97 -3.41
CA GLU A 93 3.44 -23.42 -4.69
C GLU A 93 4.64 -24.35 -4.40
N GLU A 94 4.54 -25.63 -4.77
CA GLU A 94 5.66 -26.57 -4.78
C GLU A 94 5.92 -27.04 -6.21
N ASN A 95 6.91 -26.41 -6.86
CA ASN A 95 7.34 -26.62 -8.25
C ASN A 95 6.29 -26.30 -9.33
N ASP A 96 6.76 -25.79 -10.48
CA ASP A 96 6.01 -25.27 -11.63
C ASP A 96 5.09 -26.28 -12.36
N SER A 97 4.66 -27.35 -11.71
CA SER A 97 3.83 -28.38 -12.33
C SER A 97 2.51 -28.55 -11.58
N ILE A 98 1.42 -28.30 -12.32
CA ILE A 98 0.05 -28.79 -12.06
C ILE A 98 -0.79 -27.86 -11.18
N PHE A 99 -1.09 -26.67 -11.69
CA PHE A 99 -2.49 -26.21 -11.67
C PHE A 99 -2.88 -26.00 -13.12
N SER A 100 -3.73 -26.88 -13.66
CA SER A 100 -4.30 -26.68 -14.99
C SER A 100 -5.05 -25.35 -14.98
N ASN A 101 -4.96 -24.60 -16.08
CA ASN A 101 -5.69 -23.33 -16.23
C ASN A 101 -7.20 -23.50 -15.96
N GLU A 102 -7.75 -24.70 -16.15
CA GLU A 102 -9.13 -25.06 -15.82
C GLU A 102 -9.47 -25.02 -14.32
N ILE A 103 -8.51 -25.29 -13.42
CA ILE A 103 -8.70 -25.14 -11.97
C ILE A 103 -8.61 -23.67 -11.58
N LEU A 104 -7.74 -22.89 -12.22
CA LEU A 104 -7.67 -21.44 -12.01
C LEU A 104 -8.95 -20.76 -12.52
N ASP A 105 -9.43 -21.12 -13.71
CA ASP A 105 -10.66 -20.60 -14.31
C ASP A 105 -11.91 -21.02 -13.50
N GLY A 106 -11.88 -22.19 -12.85
CA GLY A 106 -12.92 -22.66 -11.93
C GLY A 106 -12.75 -22.26 -10.45
N ILE A 107 -11.64 -21.63 -10.05
CA ILE A 107 -11.48 -21.00 -8.72
C ILE A 107 -11.77 -19.50 -8.83
N LEU A 108 -11.57 -18.94 -10.03
CA LEU A 108 -12.03 -17.63 -10.45
C LEU A 108 -13.51 -17.66 -10.88
N PHE A 109 -14.39 -18.32 -10.12
CA PHE A 109 -15.81 -18.17 -10.39
C PHE A 109 -16.30 -16.78 -9.97
N GLU A 110 -16.72 -16.05 -11.01
CA GLU A 110 -17.80 -15.06 -11.02
C GLU A 110 -17.71 -13.97 -9.95
N GLU A 111 -16.88 -12.97 -10.23
CA GLU A 111 -17.26 -11.55 -10.15
C GLU A 111 -16.20 -10.74 -10.93
N GLU A 112 -16.32 -10.73 -12.26
CA GLU A 112 -15.54 -9.86 -13.17
C GLU A 112 -15.80 -8.35 -12.95
N GLU A 113 -16.47 -7.94 -11.87
CA GLU A 113 -16.74 -6.53 -11.56
C GLU A 113 -16.26 -6.04 -10.19
N ASN A 114 -15.55 -6.82 -9.35
CA ASN A 114 -15.22 -6.29 -8.01
C ASN A 114 -13.92 -6.76 -7.33
N GLN A 115 -12.90 -7.20 -8.08
CA GLN A 115 -11.55 -7.26 -7.50
C GLN A 115 -11.02 -5.83 -7.33
N LYS A 116 -11.39 -5.19 -6.21
CA LYS A 116 -10.90 -3.85 -5.86
C LYS A 116 -9.38 -3.94 -5.68
N CYS A 117 -8.63 -3.43 -6.66
CA CYS A 117 -7.19 -3.24 -6.54
C CYS A 117 -6.91 -2.39 -5.30
N LEU A 118 -6.12 -2.93 -4.38
CA LEU A 118 -5.75 -2.23 -3.16
C LEU A 118 -4.65 -1.23 -3.51
N ARG A 119 -4.96 0.06 -3.41
CA ARG A 119 -4.04 1.14 -3.78
C ARG A 119 -3.42 1.83 -2.57
N SER A 120 -3.97 1.57 -1.38
CA SER A 120 -3.52 2.17 -0.13
C SER A 120 -3.56 1.17 1.02
N CYS A 121 -2.78 1.45 2.07
CA CYS A 121 -2.88 0.72 3.32
C CYS A 121 -4.25 0.92 4.00
N LYS A 122 -4.95 2.02 3.70
CA LYS A 122 -6.33 2.26 4.13
C LYS A 122 -7.32 1.31 3.46
N ASP A 123 -7.12 0.99 2.18
CA ASP A 123 -7.90 -0.06 1.50
C ASP A 123 -7.65 -1.42 2.13
N VAL A 124 -6.40 -1.76 2.45
CA VAL A 124 -6.05 -3.00 3.16
C VAL A 124 -6.78 -3.08 4.50
N LYS A 125 -6.74 -2.00 5.29
CA LYS A 125 -7.42 -1.92 6.59
C LYS A 125 -8.94 -2.08 6.46
N THR A 126 -9.52 -1.46 5.44
CA THR A 126 -10.97 -1.53 5.19
C THR A 126 -11.39 -2.93 4.75
N ALA A 127 -10.59 -3.58 3.89
CA ALA A 127 -10.85 -4.93 3.43
C ALA A 127 -10.60 -6.00 4.51
N CYS A 128 -9.72 -5.72 5.48
CA CYS A 128 -9.34 -6.64 6.53
C CYS A 128 -9.06 -5.91 7.84
N ASP A 129 -10.07 -5.79 8.69
CA ASP A 129 -9.96 -5.03 9.95
C ASP A 129 -9.09 -5.75 11.01
N ASP A 130 -9.01 -7.08 10.99
CA ASP A 130 -8.18 -7.88 11.90
C ASP A 130 -6.74 -8.10 11.41
N CYS A 131 -6.42 -7.64 10.19
CA CYS A 131 -5.08 -7.74 9.62
C CYS A 131 -4.05 -6.98 10.46
N LYS A 132 -2.87 -7.57 10.59
CA LYS A 132 -1.77 -7.01 11.40
C LYS A 132 -0.91 -6.06 10.55
N SER A 133 -0.15 -5.19 11.20
CA SER A 133 0.89 -4.41 10.52
C SER A 133 1.91 -5.34 9.84
N GLY A 134 2.45 -4.92 8.70
CA GLY A 134 3.36 -5.74 7.90
C GLY A 134 3.39 -5.34 6.43
N PHE A 135 4.02 -6.18 5.60
CA PHE A 135 4.12 -5.93 4.18
C PHE A 135 2.91 -6.44 3.40
N TYR A 136 2.42 -5.62 2.47
CA TYR A 136 1.30 -5.91 1.57
C TYR A 136 1.66 -5.50 0.15
N LEU A 137 1.09 -6.19 -0.84
CA LEU A 137 1.23 -5.82 -2.24
C LEU A 137 0.12 -4.81 -2.58
N LEU A 138 0.50 -3.63 -3.04
CA LEU A 138 -0.41 -2.60 -3.52
C LEU A 138 -0.24 -2.38 -5.02
N GLU A 139 -1.33 -1.98 -5.66
CA GLU A 139 -1.37 -1.68 -7.08
C GLU A 139 -1.04 -0.19 -7.32
N PHE A 140 0.13 0.07 -7.88
CA PHE A 140 0.52 1.36 -8.43
C PHE A 140 0.66 1.24 -9.96
N ASP A 141 1.67 1.86 -10.58
CA ASP A 141 2.04 1.57 -11.98
C ASP A 141 2.53 0.12 -12.11
N GLU A 142 3.24 -0.36 -11.09
CA GLU A 142 3.67 -1.75 -10.94
C GLU A 142 3.28 -2.25 -9.53
N PRO A 143 2.88 -3.53 -9.38
CA PRO A 143 2.60 -4.11 -8.08
C PRO A 143 3.79 -3.98 -7.13
N THR A 144 3.62 -3.22 -6.06
CA THR A 144 4.71 -2.84 -5.17
C THR A 144 4.43 -3.33 -3.75
N LYS A 145 5.42 -3.98 -3.15
CA LYS A 145 5.34 -4.40 -1.76
C LYS A 145 5.64 -3.22 -0.83
N VAL A 146 4.70 -2.85 0.02
CA VAL A 146 4.83 -1.71 0.95
C VAL A 146 4.59 -2.15 2.38
N PHE A 147 5.13 -1.43 3.35
CA PHE A 147 4.81 -1.67 4.76
C PHE A 147 3.58 -0.85 5.17
N CYS A 148 2.56 -1.54 5.67
CA CYS A 148 1.37 -0.95 6.25
C CYS A 148 1.35 -1.10 7.78
N ASP A 149 1.16 0.00 8.49
CA ASP A 149 0.76 -0.03 9.90
C ASP A 149 -0.77 0.01 10.00
N LEU A 150 -1.34 -1.12 10.41
CA LEU A 150 -2.78 -1.38 10.51
C LEU A 150 -3.31 -1.27 11.95
N THR A 151 -2.46 -0.81 12.87
CA THR A 151 -2.74 -0.81 14.31
C THR A 151 -2.81 0.59 14.91
N THR A 152 -1.86 1.45 14.58
CA THR A 152 -1.75 2.76 15.22
C THR A 152 -2.85 3.70 14.74
N ASP A 153 -3.56 4.33 15.68
CA ASP A 153 -4.60 5.33 15.37
C ASP A 153 -5.68 4.81 14.41
N GLY A 154 -6.09 3.54 14.55
CA GLY A 154 -7.05 2.89 13.65
C GLY A 154 -6.43 2.29 12.39
N GLY A 155 -5.12 2.43 12.18
CA GLY A 155 -4.39 1.80 11.08
C GLY A 155 -4.56 2.49 9.73
N GLY A 156 -4.08 1.81 8.69
CA GLY A 156 -4.15 2.28 7.30
C GLY A 156 -2.96 3.14 6.86
N TRP A 157 -1.88 3.15 7.62
CA TRP A 157 -0.70 3.98 7.37
C TRP A 157 0.29 3.30 6.45
N LEU A 158 0.70 3.97 5.37
CA LEU A 158 1.76 3.52 4.46
C LEU A 158 3.09 4.16 4.86
N ALA A 159 4.13 3.35 5.12
CA ALA A 159 5.45 3.86 5.46
C ALA A 159 6.21 4.36 4.21
N ILE A 160 6.67 5.60 4.23
CA ILE A 160 7.36 6.27 3.10
C ILE A 160 8.83 6.59 3.38
N ALA A 161 9.23 6.64 4.66
CA ALA A 161 10.64 6.71 5.04
C ALA A 161 10.88 5.98 6.37
N ASN A 162 12.05 5.35 6.48
CA ASN A 162 12.54 4.71 7.69
C ASN A 162 14.06 4.86 7.71
N ILE A 163 14.53 5.67 8.63
CA ILE A 163 15.93 6.02 8.82
C ILE A 163 16.29 5.67 10.25
N THR A 164 17.29 4.83 10.45
CA THR A 164 17.83 4.49 11.76
C THR A 164 19.33 4.40 11.63
N PHE A 165 20.09 4.99 12.55
CA PHE A 165 21.53 4.76 12.62
C PHE A 165 22.06 4.82 14.05
N GLY A 166 22.98 3.90 14.33
CA GLY A 166 23.56 3.67 15.65
C GLY A 166 24.88 4.39 15.90
N ASP A 167 25.51 4.95 14.86
CA ASP A 167 26.77 5.67 14.96
C ASP A 167 26.97 6.70 13.83
N TRP A 168 28.04 7.49 13.96
CA TRP A 168 28.41 8.58 13.06
C TRP A 168 28.88 8.14 11.67
N ASN A 169 29.53 6.99 11.53
CA ASN A 169 29.97 6.50 10.22
C ASN A 169 28.77 6.14 9.36
N MET A 170 27.77 5.51 10.00
CA MET A 170 26.50 5.16 9.39
C MET A 170 25.68 6.41 9.00
N LYS A 171 25.73 7.50 9.79
CA LYS A 171 25.14 8.80 9.43
C LYS A 171 25.68 9.32 8.09
N ASN A 172 27.00 9.34 7.91
CA ASN A 172 27.62 9.82 6.67
C ASN A 172 27.29 8.93 5.48
N GLU A 173 27.23 7.61 5.68
CA GLU A 173 26.79 6.66 4.66
C GLU A 173 25.35 6.93 4.21
N ILE A 174 24.42 7.12 5.16
CA ILE A 174 23.00 7.37 4.87
C ILE A 174 22.79 8.71 4.16
N LEU A 175 23.42 9.78 4.66
CA LEU A 175 23.41 11.09 4.00
C LEU A 175 23.87 10.97 2.54
N ASN A 176 25.01 10.31 2.30
CA ASN A 176 25.61 10.25 0.97
C ASN A 176 24.92 9.28 0.01
N ASN A 177 24.38 8.16 0.50
CA ASN A 177 23.92 7.06 -0.36
C ASN A 177 22.40 6.96 -0.48
N HIS A 178 21.63 7.41 0.50
CA HIS A 178 20.19 7.11 0.59
C HIS A 178 19.31 8.37 0.61
N ILE A 179 19.72 9.41 1.33
CA ILE A 179 18.95 10.66 1.35
C ILE A 179 19.27 11.53 0.12
N LEU A 180 20.48 11.41 -0.44
CA LEU A 180 20.88 12.08 -1.69
C LEU A 180 20.60 11.27 -2.96
N ASN A 181 20.22 9.99 -2.87
CA ASN A 181 19.74 9.16 -3.99
C ASN A 181 18.29 8.73 -3.77
N PRO A 182 17.34 9.66 -3.92
CA PRO A 182 15.95 9.41 -3.62
C PRO A 182 15.33 8.24 -4.41
N ALA A 183 14.54 7.40 -3.75
CA ALA A 183 13.99 6.19 -4.35
C ALA A 183 12.57 6.40 -4.91
N PRO A 184 12.22 5.80 -6.07
CA PRO A 184 10.86 5.78 -6.59
C PRO A 184 9.92 4.90 -5.74
N ILE A 185 8.61 5.04 -5.97
CA ILE A 185 7.54 4.28 -5.29
C ILE A 185 7.78 2.77 -5.38
N SER A 186 8.25 2.26 -6.53
CA SER A 186 8.51 0.82 -6.74
C SER A 186 9.52 0.21 -5.76
N ARG A 187 10.30 1.03 -5.06
CA ARG A 187 11.30 0.59 -4.06
C ARG A 187 10.84 0.68 -2.61
N LEU A 188 9.57 1.00 -2.34
CA LEU A 188 9.01 1.10 -0.98
C LEU A 188 9.21 -0.15 -0.10
N GLN A 189 9.46 -1.33 -0.69
CA GLN A 189 9.79 -2.54 0.05
C GLN A 189 11.08 -2.43 0.88
N GLU A 190 11.99 -1.54 0.48
CA GLU A 190 13.29 -1.31 1.12
C GLU A 190 13.19 -0.55 2.44
N ILE A 191 11.98 -0.08 2.82
CA ILE A 191 11.69 0.53 4.12
C ILE A 191 12.14 -0.35 5.31
N SER A 192 12.19 -1.68 5.13
CA SER A 192 12.66 -2.63 6.16
C SER A 192 14.15 -2.52 6.49
N SER A 193 14.95 -1.90 5.61
CA SER A 193 16.39 -1.72 5.81
C SER A 193 16.74 -0.75 6.94
N GLY A 194 15.81 0.14 7.32
CA GLY A 194 16.10 1.27 8.21
C GLY A 194 16.98 2.33 7.55
N ARG A 195 17.15 2.30 6.22
CA ARG A 195 18.00 3.23 5.46
C ARG A 195 17.29 3.70 4.18
N PHE A 196 16.01 4.02 4.27
CA PHE A 196 15.18 4.33 3.10
C PHE A 196 14.43 5.64 3.24
N THR A 197 14.39 6.40 2.15
CA THR A 197 13.57 7.60 1.96
C THR A 197 12.96 7.58 0.56
N LEU A 198 11.63 7.69 0.48
CA LEU A 198 10.96 7.96 -0.79
C LEU A 198 11.39 9.33 -1.33
N ASN A 199 11.47 9.46 -2.66
CA ASN A 199 11.90 10.70 -3.30
C ASN A 199 11.10 11.92 -2.85
N PRO A 200 11.78 12.98 -2.31
CA PRO A 200 11.15 14.22 -1.95
C PRO A 200 10.64 15.06 -3.11
N ASP A 201 10.85 14.66 -4.36
CA ASP A 201 10.32 15.40 -5.50
C ASP A 201 8.79 15.45 -5.54
N ILE A 202 8.26 16.62 -5.92
CA ILE A 202 6.83 16.90 -6.01
C ILE A 202 6.09 15.89 -6.89
N ALA A 203 6.68 15.44 -8.01
CA ALA A 203 6.04 14.49 -8.91
C ALA A 203 5.88 13.11 -8.28
N THR A 204 6.81 12.70 -7.41
CA THR A 204 6.71 11.43 -6.67
C THR A 204 5.58 11.50 -5.66
N ILE A 205 5.48 12.62 -4.94
CA ILE A 205 4.41 12.85 -3.96
C ILE A 205 3.05 13.01 -4.61
N GLU A 206 2.94 13.69 -5.74
CA GLU A 206 1.71 13.78 -6.53
C GLU A 206 1.27 12.41 -7.01
N THR A 207 2.19 11.60 -7.52
CA THR A 207 1.91 10.22 -7.93
C THR A 207 1.38 9.41 -6.76
N LEU A 208 2.07 9.42 -5.61
CA LEU A 208 1.64 8.69 -4.41
C LEU A 208 0.27 9.18 -3.91
N HIS A 209 0.05 10.49 -3.89
CA HIS A 209 -1.23 11.09 -3.51
C HIS A 209 -2.34 10.71 -4.48
N ASN A 210 -2.06 10.63 -5.78
CA ASN A 210 -3.04 10.23 -6.78
C ASN A 210 -3.52 8.79 -6.56
N TYR A 211 -2.63 7.89 -6.14
CA TYR A 211 -2.96 6.51 -5.81
C TYR A 211 -3.72 6.37 -4.49
N THR A 212 -3.23 7.02 -3.43
CA THR A 212 -3.65 6.74 -2.05
C THR A 212 -4.67 7.73 -1.50
N LYS A 213 -4.75 8.93 -2.09
CA LYS A 213 -5.55 10.07 -1.60
C LYS A 213 -5.23 10.45 -0.15
N PHE A 214 -3.97 10.28 0.25
CA PHE A 214 -3.55 10.59 1.61
C PHE A 214 -3.74 12.09 1.93
N ASN A 215 -4.09 12.40 3.17
CA ASN A 215 -4.18 13.79 3.65
C ASN A 215 -3.66 13.95 5.08
N GLU A 216 -3.01 12.91 5.59
CA GLU A 216 -2.34 12.89 6.88
C GLU A 216 -0.88 12.43 6.72
N LEU A 217 0.01 13.07 7.47
CA LEU A 217 1.41 12.70 7.62
C LEU A 217 1.65 12.36 9.08
N ARG A 218 2.14 11.15 9.35
CA ARG A 218 2.61 10.77 10.68
C ARG A 218 4.12 10.75 10.71
N VAL A 219 4.68 11.43 11.69
CA VAL A 219 6.11 11.46 11.97
C VAL A 219 6.36 10.83 13.33
N GLN A 220 7.19 9.81 13.34
CA GLN A 220 7.67 9.19 14.56
C GLN A 220 9.18 9.30 14.59
N CYS A 221 9.76 9.78 15.69
CA CYS A 221 11.19 9.71 15.88
C CYS A 221 11.55 9.43 17.34
N PHE A 222 12.73 8.86 17.54
CA PHE A 222 13.26 8.51 18.85
C PHE A 222 14.76 8.71 18.88
N LYS A 223 15.25 9.30 19.98
CA LYS A 223 16.69 9.41 20.26
C LYS A 223 17.04 8.76 21.60
N PRO A 224 18.00 7.81 21.62
CA PRO A 224 18.46 7.19 22.85
C PRO A 224 19.08 8.18 23.84
N SER A 225 19.74 9.24 23.34
CA SER A 225 20.49 10.21 24.16
C SER A 225 19.65 10.88 25.24
N HIS A 226 18.38 11.16 24.92
CA HIS A 226 17.44 11.78 25.86
C HIS A 226 16.19 10.94 26.13
N GLN A 227 16.10 9.72 25.56
CA GLN A 227 15.01 8.77 25.74
C GLN A 227 13.61 9.39 25.50
N ARG A 228 13.53 10.30 24.52
CA ARG A 228 12.24 10.87 24.10
C ARG A 228 11.83 10.34 22.74
N THR A 229 10.54 10.10 22.61
CA THR A 229 9.81 9.73 21.42
C THR A 229 8.90 10.88 21.06
N LEU A 230 9.07 11.37 19.84
CA LEU A 230 8.05 12.17 19.15
C LEU A 230 7.18 11.22 18.34
N ASN A 231 5.86 11.33 18.47
CA ASN A 231 4.91 10.63 17.62
C ASN A 231 3.70 11.52 17.33
N VAL A 232 3.68 12.09 16.14
CA VAL A 232 2.77 13.18 15.79
C VAL A 232 2.12 12.94 14.44
N ILE A 233 0.84 13.32 14.32
CA ILE A 233 0.09 13.39 13.07
C ILE A 233 -0.12 14.85 12.71
N ILE A 234 0.09 15.15 11.44
CA ILE A 234 -0.18 16.44 10.79
C ILE A 234 -1.23 16.18 9.71
N SER A 235 -2.27 17.01 9.61
CA SER A 235 -3.38 16.75 8.68
C SER A 235 -3.98 18.01 8.05
N GLY A 236 -4.70 17.80 6.95
CA GLY A 236 -5.55 18.82 6.34
C GLY A 236 -4.81 19.79 5.42
N SER A 237 -5.42 20.94 5.15
CA SER A 237 -4.91 21.88 4.14
C SER A 237 -3.49 22.40 4.40
N PRO A 238 -3.04 22.69 5.65
CA PRO A 238 -1.66 23.12 5.88
C PRO A 238 -0.62 22.09 5.43
N LEU A 239 -0.90 20.80 5.61
CA LEU A 239 -0.04 19.73 5.14
C LEU A 239 0.02 19.71 3.62
N MET A 240 -1.13 19.79 2.94
CA MET A 240 -1.17 19.74 1.48
C MET A 240 -0.48 20.96 0.87
N THR A 241 -0.69 22.15 1.43
CA THR A 241 0.02 23.37 1.07
C THR A 241 1.53 23.22 1.25
N TYR A 242 1.98 22.61 2.34
CA TYR A 242 3.39 22.29 2.55
C TYR A 242 3.96 21.33 1.49
N LEU A 243 3.29 20.20 1.26
CA LEU A 243 3.79 19.14 0.37
C LEU A 243 3.81 19.53 -1.10
N PHE A 244 2.81 20.29 -1.57
CA PHE A 244 2.61 20.58 -3.00
C PHE A 244 2.95 22.01 -3.41
N GLN A 245 2.99 22.95 -2.46
CA GLN A 245 3.29 24.35 -2.76
C GLN A 245 4.59 24.82 -2.10
N MET A 246 5.20 23.97 -1.27
CA MET A 246 6.45 24.27 -0.56
C MET A 246 6.38 25.57 0.27
N THR A 247 5.17 25.94 0.72
CA THR A 247 4.94 27.17 1.47
C THR A 247 4.95 26.87 2.96
N PRO A 248 5.84 27.52 3.74
CA PRO A 248 5.84 27.41 5.19
C PRO A 248 4.51 27.87 5.77
N THR A 249 3.98 27.12 6.74
CA THR A 249 2.70 27.43 7.38
C THR A 249 2.88 27.61 8.89
N ILE A 250 2.11 28.53 9.47
CA ILE A 250 2.12 28.86 10.91
C ILE A 250 0.75 28.56 11.52
N GLY A 251 0.70 28.36 12.85
CA GLY A 251 -0.57 28.28 13.57
C GLY A 251 -1.34 26.99 13.29
N LEU A 252 -0.66 25.84 13.39
CA LEU A 252 -1.21 24.52 13.07
C LEU A 252 -2.16 23.95 14.14
N CYS A 253 -2.78 24.80 14.96
CA CYS A 253 -3.75 24.34 15.95
C CYS A 253 -4.92 23.63 15.25
N GLY A 254 -5.27 22.43 15.72
CA GLY A 254 -6.30 21.60 15.10
C GLY A 254 -5.81 20.74 13.93
N HIS A 255 -4.60 20.98 13.41
CA HIS A 255 -3.97 20.20 12.34
C HIS A 255 -2.86 19.28 12.85
N VAL A 256 -2.41 19.47 14.09
CA VAL A 256 -1.37 18.68 14.73
C VAL A 256 -1.96 17.94 15.92
N ARG A 257 -1.71 16.63 16.01
CA ARG A 257 -2.10 15.79 17.13
C ARG A 257 -0.98 14.83 17.51
N PHE A 258 -0.65 14.78 18.80
CA PHE A 258 0.29 13.82 19.36
C PHE A 258 -0.40 12.50 19.69
N LEU A 259 0.30 11.40 19.48
CA LEU A 259 -0.20 10.05 19.68
C LEU A 259 0.21 9.47 21.05
N PRO A 260 -0.48 8.42 21.54
CA PRO A 260 -0.07 7.72 22.74
C PRO A 260 1.39 7.26 22.67
N GLY A 261 2.14 7.46 23.76
CA GLY A 261 3.56 7.14 23.83
C GLY A 261 4.49 8.30 23.43
N ASP A 262 3.95 9.42 22.93
CA ASP A 262 4.71 10.65 22.82
C ASP A 262 5.10 11.17 24.21
N ASN A 263 6.38 11.48 24.39
CA ASN A 263 6.91 12.18 25.56
C ASN A 263 7.87 13.29 25.13
N SER A 264 7.61 13.86 23.94
CA SER A 264 8.39 14.94 23.37
C SER A 264 8.22 16.24 24.16
N ASN A 265 9.24 17.09 24.16
CA ASN A 265 9.09 18.45 24.65
C ASN A 265 8.20 19.28 23.72
N LEU A 266 8.20 18.99 22.42
CA LEU A 266 7.29 19.59 21.45
C LEU A 266 5.83 19.52 21.91
N SER A 267 5.37 18.39 22.45
CA SER A 267 3.96 18.23 22.88
C SER A 267 3.59 19.07 24.10
N THR A 268 4.56 19.60 24.84
CA THR A 268 4.33 20.51 25.98
C THR A 268 4.10 21.97 25.57
N GLN A 269 4.31 22.28 24.29
CA GLN A 269 4.27 23.66 23.79
C GLN A 269 2.88 24.05 23.30
N GLN A 270 2.61 25.36 23.24
CA GLN A 270 1.36 25.87 22.70
C GLN A 270 1.32 25.70 21.18
N CYS A 271 0.23 25.11 20.67
CA CYS A 271 0.10 24.77 19.24
C CYS A 271 0.17 25.99 18.30
N VAL A 272 -0.10 27.19 18.80
CA VAL A 272 0.01 28.44 18.02
C VAL A 272 1.44 28.68 17.52
N ASN A 273 2.42 28.07 18.19
CA ASN A 273 3.83 28.18 17.85
C ASN A 273 4.30 27.11 16.87
N TYR A 274 3.50 26.07 16.61
CA TYR A 274 3.85 25.03 15.66
C TYR A 274 3.88 25.57 14.23
N ARG A 275 4.92 25.15 13.51
CA ARG A 275 5.19 25.54 12.14
C ARG A 275 5.58 24.32 11.32
N ILE A 276 5.30 24.37 10.03
CA ILE A 276 5.85 23.45 9.03
C ILE A 276 6.74 24.30 8.11
N GLY A 277 7.92 23.79 7.75
CA GLY A 277 8.90 24.53 6.97
C GLY A 277 9.59 23.71 5.89
N THR A 278 10.13 24.40 4.91
CA THR A 278 10.84 23.83 3.74
C THR A 278 12.35 24.07 3.79
N ALA A 279 12.92 24.36 4.97
CA ALA A 279 14.35 24.55 5.06
C ALA A 279 15.09 23.23 4.87
N GLY A 280 16.13 23.21 4.03
CA GLY A 280 17.01 22.06 3.84
C GLY A 280 16.86 21.36 2.49
N LYS A 281 17.80 20.47 2.18
CA LYS A 281 17.90 19.74 0.90
C LYS A 281 16.85 18.63 0.74
N PHE A 282 16.20 18.24 1.82
CA PHE A 282 15.27 17.09 1.86
C PHE A 282 13.80 17.52 1.84
N GLU A 283 13.55 18.78 1.44
CA GLU A 283 12.23 19.37 1.24
C GLU A 283 11.26 19.06 2.38
N TYR A 284 10.23 18.25 2.12
CA TYR A 284 9.14 17.99 3.05
C TYR A 284 9.47 17.03 4.20
N TYR A 285 10.64 16.40 4.16
CA TYR A 285 11.19 15.62 5.27
C TYR A 285 11.94 16.48 6.27
N SER A 286 12.35 17.67 5.84
CA SER A 286 13.28 18.47 6.60
C SER A 286 12.59 19.05 7.82
N LEU A 287 11.52 19.83 7.72
CA LEU A 287 10.87 20.43 8.89
C LEU A 287 9.37 20.14 8.92
N PRO A 288 8.97 18.87 9.12
CA PRO A 288 7.55 18.52 9.16
C PRO A 288 6.85 19.18 10.36
N ILE A 289 7.57 19.41 11.46
CA ILE A 289 7.09 20.23 12.58
C ILE A 289 8.26 20.87 13.32
N TRP A 290 8.13 22.16 13.64
CA TRP A 290 9.16 22.88 14.39
C TRP A 290 8.60 24.10 15.14
N ILE A 291 9.36 24.56 16.13
CA ILE A 291 9.15 25.83 16.85
C ILE A 291 10.47 26.62 16.83
N TRP A 292 10.41 27.91 16.48
CA TRP A 292 11.61 28.75 16.37
C TRP A 292 12.35 28.86 17.71
N GLY A 293 13.66 28.58 17.67
CA GLY A 293 14.54 28.62 18.85
C GLY A 293 14.25 27.53 19.89
N TYR A 294 13.49 26.50 19.52
CA TYR A 294 13.06 25.42 20.40
C TYR A 294 13.42 24.05 19.80
N ARG A 295 12.62 23.03 20.08
CA ARG A 295 12.78 21.66 19.57
C ARG A 295 12.07 21.50 18.23
N HIS A 296 12.58 20.61 17.39
CA HIS A 296 11.98 20.32 16.09
C HIS A 296 12.35 18.93 15.58
N VAL A 297 11.72 18.54 14.47
CA VAL A 297 12.23 17.46 13.63
C VAL A 297 12.99 18.10 12.49
N TYR A 298 14.29 17.84 12.37
CA TYR A 298 15.10 18.30 11.25
C TYR A 298 15.95 17.19 10.65
N LEU A 299 15.47 16.54 9.59
CA LEU A 299 16.17 15.35 9.06
C LEU A 299 17.57 15.64 8.50
N GLU A 300 17.85 16.83 7.98
CA GLU A 300 19.19 17.15 7.46
C GLU A 300 20.26 17.14 8.56
N ASN A 301 19.88 17.59 9.74
CA ASN A 301 20.74 17.53 10.93
C ASN A 301 20.40 16.36 11.85
N PHE A 302 19.48 15.48 11.44
CA PHE A 302 18.94 14.40 12.27
C PHE A 302 18.49 14.87 13.64
N GLU A 303 17.74 15.95 13.70
CA GLU A 303 17.16 16.48 14.92
C GLU A 303 15.77 15.83 15.12
N CYS A 304 15.47 15.49 16.37
CA CYS A 304 14.24 14.84 16.80
C CYS A 304 13.90 15.31 18.21
N ASP A 305 13.01 16.28 18.30
CA ASP A 305 12.63 16.89 19.58
C ASP A 305 13.87 17.41 20.36
N ASP A 306 14.85 17.90 19.62
CA ASP A 306 16.07 18.49 20.11
C ASP A 306 16.44 19.77 19.33
N ALA A 307 17.57 20.38 19.69
CA ALA A 307 18.06 21.63 19.12
C ALA A 307 19.58 21.51 18.95
N SER A 308 20.03 21.36 17.71
CA SER A 308 21.38 21.46 17.10
C SER A 308 22.65 20.98 17.84
N MET A 309 22.54 20.37 19.03
CA MET A 309 23.68 19.97 19.86
C MET A 309 23.55 18.58 20.50
N ASP A 310 22.44 17.89 20.25
CA ASP A 310 22.18 16.55 20.81
C ASP A 310 22.69 15.47 19.83
N SER A 311 23.04 14.29 20.36
CA SER A 311 23.54 13.16 19.56
C SER A 311 22.68 12.89 18.34
N ASP A 312 23.30 12.72 17.18
CA ASP A 312 22.62 12.40 15.93
C ASP A 312 21.98 11.01 15.91
N ILE A 313 22.39 10.10 16.80
CA ILE A 313 21.91 8.72 16.84
C ILE A 313 20.40 8.69 17.14
N GLY A 314 19.64 7.98 16.31
CA GLY A 314 18.20 7.86 16.48
C GLY A 314 17.52 7.06 15.37
N SER A 315 16.20 7.12 15.40
CA SER A 315 15.31 6.55 14.38
C SER A 315 14.23 7.55 13.99
N TRP A 316 13.90 7.62 12.70
CA TRP A 316 12.84 8.43 12.12
C TRP A 316 12.00 7.57 11.17
N LEU A 317 10.69 7.60 11.34
CA LEU A 317 9.73 6.93 10.49
C LEU A 317 8.66 7.92 10.05
N PHE A 318 8.32 7.87 8.76
CA PHE A 318 7.31 8.72 8.13
C PHE A 318 6.26 7.84 7.49
N PHE A 319 5.00 8.20 7.72
CA PHE A 319 3.86 7.47 7.16
C PHE A 319 2.83 8.43 6.58
N VAL A 320 2.11 7.98 5.56
CA VAL A 320 0.97 8.72 4.98
C VAL A 320 -0.31 7.90 5.10
N ARG A 321 -1.45 8.58 5.20
CA ARG A 321 -2.77 7.95 5.24
C ARG A 321 -3.85 8.80 4.58
#